data_AF-A0AAU3UZW0-F1
#
_entry.id   AF-A0AAU3UZW0-F1
#
_cell.length_a   1.000
_cell.length_b   1.000
_cell.length_c   1.000
_cell.angle_alpha   90.00
_cell.angle_beta   90.00
_cell.angle_gamma   90.00
#
_symmetry.space_group_name_H-M   'P 1'
#
loop_
_entity.id
_entity.type
_entity.pdbx_description
1 polymer ?
#
loop_
_entity_poly.entity_id
_entity_poly.type
_entity_poly.pdbx_seq_one_letter_code
_entity_poly.pdbx_strand_id
1 'polypeptide(L)'
;MSGNRLLYLLIGGCAVVILAAATLSLTGRHSGPNPSPPVPGSDSAFAPGGAAADTAQSAAETALTAVFTWQPVTDTSSADGLERAKPWLTGELLAAADTRGDTERAIPQWASWRAARDVVTASPATTAVHAASGRSAQVEVQVHQTVLHPDGSATTYRQMDITATTAMTAVGWRLAGFTITSAHTKP
;
A
#
# COMPACT_ATOMS: atom_id res chain seq x y z
N MET A 1 5.46 63.01 -9.79
CA MET A 1 6.09 62.66 -11.08
C MET A 1 5.71 61.21 -11.34
N SER A 2 4.54 60.91 -11.92
CA SER A 2 4.23 60.96 -13.37
C SER A 2 5.12 59.97 -14.14
N GLY A 3 4.67 58.94 -14.87
CA GLY A 3 3.34 58.45 -15.28
C GLY A 3 3.42 56.94 -15.62
N ASN A 4 2.31 56.19 -15.59
CA ASN A 4 1.37 55.91 -16.70
C ASN A 4 2.02 55.14 -17.89
N ARG A 5 1.44 54.13 -18.56
CA ARG A 5 0.14 53.41 -18.57
C ARG A 5 0.20 52.48 -19.81
N LEU A 6 -0.42 51.30 -19.79
CA LEU A 6 -1.03 50.56 -20.92
C LEU A 6 -1.35 49.15 -20.39
N LEU A 7 -2.55 48.77 -19.93
CA LEU A 7 -3.90 48.80 -20.52
C LEU A 7 -4.00 48.05 -21.86
N TYR A 8 -4.40 46.78 -21.78
CA TYR A 8 -5.17 46.09 -22.83
C TYR A 8 -6.38 45.39 -22.19
N LEU A 9 -7.52 46.10 -22.23
CA LEU A 9 -8.90 45.59 -22.40
C LEU A 9 -8.95 44.83 -23.76
N LEU A 10 -9.81 43.86 -24.10
CA LEU A 10 -11.20 43.53 -23.73
C LEU A 10 -11.68 42.34 -24.60
N ILE A 11 -12.89 41.84 -24.29
CA ILE A 11 -13.85 41.07 -25.15
C ILE A 11 -13.48 39.58 -25.31
N GLY A 12 -14.30 38.59 -24.98
CA GLY A 12 -15.76 38.39 -25.13
C GLY A 12 -15.87 36.92 -25.59
N GLY A 13 -16.92 36.13 -25.41
CA GLY A 13 -18.31 36.28 -25.02
C GLY A 13 -19.00 34.95 -25.42
N CYS A 14 -20.21 34.76 -24.91
CA CYS A 14 -21.27 33.89 -25.42
C CYS A 14 -21.09 32.36 -25.46
N ALA A 15 -21.94 31.74 -24.64
CA ALA A 15 -22.43 30.37 -24.67
C ALA A 15 -22.86 29.84 -26.04
N VAL A 16 -22.77 28.51 -26.23
CA VAL A 16 -23.72 27.75 -27.04
C VAL A 16 -24.00 26.39 -26.38
N VAL A 17 -25.28 26.18 -26.07
CA VAL A 17 -25.93 24.89 -25.78
C VAL A 17 -26.23 24.18 -27.10
N ILE A 18 -25.98 22.87 -27.20
CA ILE A 18 -26.62 22.03 -28.22
C ILE A 18 -27.30 20.84 -27.54
N LEU A 19 -28.61 20.77 -27.79
CA LEU A 19 -29.55 19.74 -27.39
C LEU A 19 -29.52 18.53 -28.35
N ALA A 20 -29.67 17.34 -27.76
CA ALA A 20 -30.46 16.18 -28.17
C ALA A 20 -30.35 15.55 -29.58
N ALA A 21 -30.17 14.22 -29.60
CA ALA A 21 -30.96 13.33 -30.45
C ALA A 21 -31.12 11.95 -29.78
N ALA A 22 -32.36 11.49 -29.71
CA ALA A 22 -32.78 10.20 -29.17
C ALA A 22 -32.66 9.09 -30.23
N THR A 23 -32.38 7.87 -29.79
CA THR A 23 -32.80 6.65 -30.51
C THR A 23 -33.41 5.66 -29.51
N LEU A 24 -34.71 5.43 -29.69
CA LEU A 24 -35.49 4.34 -29.12
C LEU A 24 -35.06 3.01 -29.77
N SER A 25 -34.90 1.94 -29.00
CA SER A 25 -35.08 0.57 -29.49
C SER A 25 -35.65 -0.30 -28.38
N LEU A 26 -36.70 -1.04 -28.76
CA LEU A 26 -37.61 -1.80 -27.93
C LEU A 26 -37.09 -3.22 -27.64
N THR A 27 -37.49 -3.72 -26.47
CA THR A 27 -37.78 -5.13 -26.09
C THR A 27 -36.64 -6.14 -25.89
N GLY A 28 -36.59 -6.65 -24.66
CA GLY A 28 -35.99 -7.93 -24.29
C GLY A 28 -36.09 -8.17 -22.78
N ARG A 29 -37.23 -8.68 -22.30
CA ARG A 29 -37.33 -9.24 -20.93
C ARG A 29 -36.60 -10.58 -20.92
N HIS A 30 -35.61 -10.73 -20.05
CA HIS A 30 -35.15 -12.01 -19.54
C HIS A 30 -34.87 -11.85 -18.04
N SER A 31 -35.66 -12.53 -17.22
CA SER A 31 -35.41 -12.71 -15.79
C SER A 31 -34.24 -13.68 -15.62
N GLY A 32 -33.18 -13.25 -14.95
CA GLY A 32 -32.01 -14.06 -14.58
C GLY A 32 -31.32 -13.42 -13.36
N PRO A 33 -30.68 -14.20 -12.48
CA PRO A 33 -30.47 -13.85 -11.09
C PRO A 33 -29.43 -12.74 -10.89
N ASN A 34 -29.71 -11.92 -9.88
CA ASN A 34 -28.86 -10.93 -9.22
C ASN A 34 -27.35 -11.12 -9.47
N PRO A 35 -26.62 -10.16 -10.07
CA PRO A 35 -25.17 -10.16 -9.96
C PRO A 35 -24.82 -9.88 -8.50
N SER A 36 -24.29 -10.88 -7.82
CA SER A 36 -23.58 -10.67 -6.55
C SER A 36 -22.48 -9.63 -6.80
N PRO A 37 -22.24 -8.68 -5.86
CA PRO A 37 -21.12 -7.77 -6.00
C PRO A 37 -19.83 -8.61 -6.11
N PRO A 38 -18.87 -8.21 -6.97
CA PRO A 38 -17.60 -8.91 -7.03
C PRO A 38 -16.97 -8.87 -5.63
N VAL A 39 -16.77 -10.04 -5.04
CA VAL A 39 -15.86 -10.22 -3.92
C VAL A 39 -14.51 -9.75 -4.44
N PRO A 40 -13.85 -8.74 -3.84
CA PRO A 40 -12.47 -8.45 -4.15
C PRO A 40 -11.65 -9.66 -3.70
N GLY A 41 -11.42 -10.60 -4.61
CA GLY A 41 -10.31 -11.52 -4.49
C GLY A 41 -9.06 -10.66 -4.56
N SER A 42 -8.44 -10.42 -3.41
CA SER A 42 -7.13 -9.79 -3.32
C SER A 42 -6.10 -10.76 -3.89
N ASP A 43 -6.02 -10.82 -5.23
CA ASP A 43 -4.87 -11.34 -5.92
C ASP A 43 -3.67 -10.55 -5.41
N SER A 44 -2.90 -11.18 -4.51
CA SER A 44 -1.70 -10.62 -3.90
C SER A 44 -0.54 -10.65 -4.90
N ALA A 45 -0.80 -10.20 -6.12
CA ALA A 45 0.19 -9.97 -7.15
C ALA A 45 0.90 -8.66 -6.81
N PHE A 46 2.03 -8.80 -6.14
CA PHE A 46 3.01 -7.73 -5.98
C PHE A 46 3.40 -7.19 -7.37
N ALA A 47 2.95 -5.99 -7.72
CA ALA A 47 3.32 -5.35 -8.97
C ALA A 47 4.80 -4.91 -8.93
N PRO A 48 5.65 -5.35 -9.87
CA PRO A 48 7.04 -4.92 -9.93
C PRO A 48 7.10 -3.47 -10.45
N GLY A 49 7.46 -2.55 -9.55
CA GLY A 49 7.44 -1.11 -9.80
C GLY A 49 6.36 -0.47 -8.95
N GLY A 50 6.70 -0.19 -7.69
CA GLY A 50 5.75 0.28 -6.70
C GLY A 50 5.01 1.52 -7.17
N ALA A 51 3.72 1.33 -7.51
CA ALA A 51 2.85 2.42 -7.91
C ALA A 51 2.93 3.55 -6.86
N ALA A 52 2.85 4.78 -7.36
CA ALA A 52 2.64 5.94 -6.51
C ALA A 52 1.43 5.71 -5.61
N ALA A 53 1.56 5.96 -4.32
CA ALA A 53 0.42 5.97 -3.41
C ALA A 53 -0.16 7.39 -3.36
N ASP A 54 -1.49 7.48 -3.55
CA ASP A 54 -2.20 8.75 -3.51
C ASP A 54 -2.39 9.28 -2.08
N THR A 55 -2.32 8.41 -1.06
CA THR A 55 -2.52 8.77 0.34
C THR A 55 -1.40 8.23 1.24
N ALA A 56 -1.21 8.89 2.39
CA ALA A 56 -0.33 8.42 3.44
C ALA A 56 -0.71 7.01 3.93
N GLN A 57 -2.01 6.73 4.05
CA GLN A 57 -2.53 5.42 4.44
C GLN A 57 -2.13 4.33 3.44
N SER A 58 -2.43 4.51 2.15
CA SER A 58 -2.13 3.48 1.15
C SER A 58 -0.62 3.29 0.95
N ALA A 59 0.18 4.34 1.15
CA ALA A 59 1.64 4.23 1.18
C ALA A 59 2.13 3.35 2.33
N ALA A 60 1.59 3.55 3.54
CA ALA A 60 1.95 2.75 4.71
C ALA A 60 1.52 1.29 4.53
N GLU A 61 0.26 1.03 4.18
CA GLU A 61 -0.26 -0.33 4.00
C GLU A 61 0.50 -1.08 2.90
N THR A 62 0.72 -0.47 1.73
CA THR A 62 1.43 -1.14 0.63
C THR A 62 2.87 -1.48 1.00
N ALA A 63 3.60 -0.53 1.60
CA ALA A 63 4.97 -0.77 2.00
C ALA A 63 5.07 -1.82 3.11
N LEU A 64 4.20 -1.77 4.13
CA LEU A 64 4.20 -2.73 5.24
C LEU A 64 3.80 -4.14 4.78
N THR A 65 2.88 -4.27 3.80
CA THR A 65 2.60 -5.57 3.16
C THR A 65 3.86 -6.16 2.56
N ALA A 66 4.65 -5.36 1.82
CA ALA A 66 5.89 -5.82 1.19
C ALA A 66 6.96 -6.20 2.23
N VAL A 67 7.16 -5.36 3.25
CA VAL A 67 8.15 -5.57 4.32
C VAL A 67 7.87 -6.85 5.11
N PHE A 68 6.59 -7.12 5.41
CA PHE A 68 6.19 -8.21 6.29
C PHE A 68 5.63 -9.44 5.57
N THR A 69 5.67 -9.49 4.24
CA THR A 69 5.38 -10.72 3.49
C THR A 69 6.69 -11.41 3.13
N TRP A 70 6.82 -12.68 3.50
CA TRP A 70 8.05 -13.45 3.34
C TRP A 70 7.82 -14.80 2.66
N GLN A 71 8.83 -15.24 1.93
CA GLN A 71 8.85 -16.52 1.24
C GLN A 71 10.09 -17.31 1.69
N PRO A 72 10.04 -18.01 2.84
CA PRO A 72 11.21 -18.70 3.41
C PRO A 72 11.97 -19.65 2.48
N VAL A 73 11.35 -20.13 1.39
CA VAL A 73 11.99 -20.94 0.34
C VAL A 73 12.99 -20.15 -0.50
N THR A 74 12.65 -18.91 -0.86
CA THR A 74 13.42 -18.05 -1.76
C THR A 74 14.15 -16.95 -1.01
N ASP A 75 13.54 -16.42 0.03
CA ASP A 75 14.14 -15.43 0.93
C ASP A 75 15.26 -16.09 1.75
N THR A 76 16.39 -15.41 1.84
CA THR A 76 17.48 -15.75 2.75
C THR A 76 17.04 -15.54 4.19
N SER A 77 16.28 -14.47 4.42
CA SER A 77 15.80 -14.05 5.73
C SER A 77 14.64 -13.05 5.60
N SER A 78 14.07 -12.59 6.72
CA SER A 78 12.97 -11.62 6.71
C SER A 78 13.38 -10.22 6.19
N ALA A 79 14.68 -9.90 6.21
CA ALA A 79 15.21 -8.66 5.62
C ALA A 79 14.96 -8.57 4.11
N ASP A 80 14.80 -9.69 3.41
CA ASP A 80 14.50 -9.70 1.97
C ASP A 80 13.12 -9.06 1.67
N GLY A 81 12.19 -9.07 2.64
CA GLY A 81 10.94 -8.32 2.55
C GLY A 81 11.16 -6.81 2.50
N LEU A 82 12.08 -6.28 3.32
CA LEU A 82 12.45 -4.86 3.32
C LEU A 82 13.16 -4.48 2.00
N GLU A 83 14.02 -5.35 1.48
CA GLU A 83 14.67 -5.13 0.18
C GLU A 83 13.63 -5.07 -0.95
N ARG A 84 12.67 -6.00 -0.99
CA ARG A 84 11.58 -5.95 -1.96
C ARG A 84 10.74 -4.68 -1.83
N ALA A 85 10.60 -4.15 -0.62
CA ALA A 85 9.80 -2.97 -0.37
C ALA A 85 10.40 -1.66 -0.93
N LYS A 86 11.68 -1.62 -1.34
CA LYS A 86 12.39 -0.42 -1.83
C LYS A 86 11.58 0.51 -2.73
N PRO A 87 10.78 0.04 -3.72
CA PRO A 87 9.99 0.92 -4.57
C PRO A 87 8.95 1.78 -3.83
N TRP A 88 8.56 1.41 -2.60
CA TRP A 88 7.61 2.14 -1.75
C TRP A 88 8.28 2.88 -0.59
N LEU A 89 9.60 2.87 -0.48
CA LEU A 89 10.34 3.48 0.62
C LEU A 89 10.90 4.86 0.25
N THR A 90 11.25 5.64 1.27
CA THR A 90 12.01 6.88 1.13
C THR A 90 12.84 7.14 2.38
N GLY A 91 13.65 8.20 2.37
CA GLY A 91 14.41 8.66 3.53
C GLY A 91 15.37 7.60 4.09
N GLU A 92 15.49 7.57 5.41
CA GLU A 92 16.40 6.64 6.12
C GLU A 92 15.99 5.18 5.97
N LEU A 93 14.68 4.89 5.84
CA LEU A 93 14.23 3.50 5.65
C LEU A 93 14.68 2.94 4.30
N LEU A 94 14.68 3.76 3.24
CA LEU A 94 15.25 3.36 1.95
C LEU A 94 16.76 3.13 2.06
N ALA A 95 17.49 4.05 2.73
CA ALA A 95 18.92 3.88 2.96
C ALA A 95 19.24 2.60 3.75
N ALA A 96 18.45 2.29 4.78
CA ALA A 96 18.59 1.06 5.57
C ALA A 96 18.33 -0.20 4.73
N ALA A 97 17.39 -0.15 3.77
CA ALA A 97 17.15 -1.25 2.85
C ALA A 97 18.32 -1.47 1.87
N ASP A 98 19.15 -0.44 1.61
CA ASP A 98 20.35 -0.55 0.77
C ASP A 98 21.56 -1.10 1.54
N THR A 99 21.66 -0.83 2.83
CA THR A 99 22.86 -1.14 3.63
C THR A 99 22.76 -2.46 4.39
N ARG A 100 22.19 -3.52 3.78
CA ARG A 100 21.93 -4.87 4.36
C ARG A 100 22.74 -5.11 5.66
N GLY A 101 22.07 -4.95 6.81
CA GLY A 101 22.73 -5.07 8.11
C GLY A 101 22.63 -6.48 8.68
N ASP A 102 23.70 -6.95 9.33
CA ASP A 102 23.75 -8.22 10.07
C ASP A 102 22.88 -8.24 11.35
N THR A 103 22.15 -7.17 11.62
CA THR A 103 21.35 -6.98 12.84
C THR A 103 19.93 -7.56 12.73
N GLU A 104 19.70 -8.47 11.79
CA GLU A 104 18.39 -9.08 11.64
C GLU A 104 18.06 -9.98 12.84
N ARG A 105 16.85 -9.81 13.37
CA ARG A 105 16.32 -10.69 14.39
C ARG A 105 16.00 -12.05 13.78
N ALA A 106 16.69 -13.09 14.24
CA ALA A 106 16.38 -14.47 13.88
C ALA A 106 14.90 -14.81 14.19
N ILE A 107 14.23 -15.45 13.24
CA ILE A 107 12.88 -15.99 13.40
C ILE A 107 12.99 -17.51 13.64
N PRO A 108 12.68 -18.01 14.84
CA PRO A 108 12.88 -19.42 15.18
C PRO A 108 12.20 -20.41 14.23
N GLN A 109 11.04 -20.04 13.68
CA GLN A 109 10.22 -20.87 12.80
C GLN A 109 10.66 -20.84 11.33
N TRP A 110 11.63 -19.99 10.95
CA TRP A 110 12.00 -19.78 9.55
C TRP A 110 12.42 -21.07 8.85
N ALA A 111 13.26 -21.87 9.50
CA ALA A 111 13.75 -23.13 8.95
C ALA A 111 12.61 -24.15 8.75
N SER A 112 11.65 -24.23 9.68
CA SER A 112 10.50 -25.12 9.53
C SER A 112 9.57 -24.67 8.40
N TRP A 113 9.28 -23.37 8.30
CA TRP A 113 8.47 -22.83 7.21
C TRP A 113 9.12 -23.06 5.85
N ARG A 114 10.44 -22.86 5.75
CA ARG A 114 11.20 -23.16 4.53
C ARG A 114 11.08 -24.63 4.13
N ALA A 115 11.25 -25.55 5.08
CA ALA A 115 11.13 -26.99 4.81
C ALA A 115 9.71 -27.39 4.38
N ALA A 116 8.70 -26.80 5.02
CA ALA A 116 7.28 -27.02 4.70
C ALA A 116 6.81 -26.28 3.43
N ARG A 117 7.64 -25.39 2.87
CA ARG A 117 7.29 -24.48 1.76
C ARG A 117 6.14 -23.53 2.08
N ASP A 118 6.06 -23.12 3.35
CA ASP A 118 5.09 -22.14 3.79
C ASP A 118 5.42 -20.74 3.26
N VAL A 119 4.41 -19.88 3.19
CA VAL A 119 4.54 -18.46 2.87
C VAL A 119 3.98 -17.65 4.03
N VAL A 120 4.69 -16.62 4.49
CA VAL A 120 4.17 -15.70 5.50
C VAL A 120 3.57 -14.50 4.80
N THR A 121 2.28 -14.26 4.94
CA THR A 121 1.58 -13.11 4.36
C THR A 121 1.27 -12.07 5.44
N ALA A 122 1.30 -10.79 5.06
CA ALA A 122 0.93 -9.68 5.92
C ALA A 122 -0.34 -8.97 5.44
N SER A 123 -1.21 -8.64 6.40
CA SER A 123 -2.44 -7.87 6.20
C SER A 123 -2.41 -6.64 7.11
N PRO A 124 -1.91 -5.49 6.62
CA PRO A 124 -1.97 -4.23 7.35
C PRO A 124 -3.36 -3.62 7.29
N ALA A 125 -3.78 -2.99 8.38
CA ALA A 125 -5.00 -2.21 8.47
C ALA A 125 -4.72 -0.92 9.25
N THR A 126 -4.94 0.23 8.61
CA THR A 126 -4.78 1.52 9.26
C THR A 126 -5.84 1.72 10.35
N THR A 127 -5.39 2.09 11.55
CA THR A 127 -6.25 2.39 12.71
C THR A 127 -6.40 3.89 12.94
N ALA A 128 -5.39 4.69 12.59
CA ALA A 128 -5.43 6.15 12.67
C ALA A 128 -4.44 6.82 11.70
N VAL A 129 -4.74 8.06 11.32
CA VAL A 129 -3.83 8.92 10.52
C VAL A 129 -3.70 10.27 11.22
N HIS A 130 -2.46 10.64 11.56
CA HIS A 130 -2.10 11.90 12.20
C HIS A 130 -1.21 12.72 11.25
N ALA A 131 -1.70 13.85 10.76
CA ALA A 131 -0.91 14.71 9.87
C ALA A 131 0.00 15.65 10.68
N ALA A 132 1.32 15.39 10.67
CA ALA A 132 2.30 16.23 11.35
C ALA A 132 2.73 17.45 10.48
N SER A 133 2.55 17.37 9.16
CA SER A 133 2.63 18.49 8.22
C SER A 133 2.03 18.04 6.88
N GLY A 134 1.57 18.94 6.00
CA GLY A 134 0.92 18.55 4.73
C GLY A 134 1.76 17.65 3.78
N ARG A 135 3.03 17.40 4.10
CA ARG A 135 3.96 16.54 3.35
C ARG A 135 4.50 15.35 4.15
N SER A 136 4.07 15.16 5.40
CA SER A 136 4.42 14.01 6.22
C SER A 136 3.31 13.66 7.21
N ALA A 137 3.02 12.37 7.34
CA ALA A 137 1.99 11.87 8.23
C ALA A 137 2.52 10.71 9.07
N GLN A 138 2.03 10.61 10.30
CA GLN A 138 2.11 9.40 11.10
C GLN A 138 0.84 8.59 10.85
N VAL A 139 1.00 7.29 10.66
CA VAL A 139 -0.08 6.34 10.41
C VAL A 139 0.05 5.23 11.43
N GLU A 140 -0.98 5.01 12.22
CA GLU A 140 -1.07 3.84 13.09
C GLU A 140 -1.65 2.69 12.27
N VAL A 141 -0.96 1.55 12.27
CA VAL A 141 -1.29 0.39 11.46
C VAL A 141 -1.22 -0.86 12.33
N GLN A 142 -2.25 -1.68 12.28
CA GLN A 142 -2.19 -3.04 12.80
C GLN A 142 -1.84 -4.01 11.67
N VAL A 143 -0.79 -4.80 11.84
CA VAL A 143 -0.35 -5.80 10.86
C VAL A 143 -0.59 -7.20 11.41
N HIS A 144 -1.39 -7.98 10.69
CA HIS A 144 -1.60 -9.40 10.95
C HIS A 144 -0.73 -10.22 10.02
N GLN A 145 0.05 -11.15 10.56
CA GLN A 145 0.78 -12.13 9.78
C GLN A 145 0.18 -13.53 9.91
N THR A 146 0.05 -14.18 8.77
CA THR A 146 -0.49 -15.54 8.64
C THR A 146 0.51 -16.39 7.87
N VAL A 147 0.74 -17.62 8.34
CA VAL A 147 1.50 -18.64 7.63
C VAL A 147 0.51 -19.40 6.75
N LEU A 148 0.72 -19.35 5.44
CA LEU A 148 -0.01 -20.12 4.45
C LEU A 148 0.76 -21.40 4.16
N HIS A 149 0.06 -22.52 4.26
CA HIS A 149 0.60 -23.85 4.01
C HIS A 149 0.28 -24.29 2.58
N PRO A 150 1.10 -25.17 1.96
CA PRO A 150 0.85 -25.64 0.59
C PRO A 150 -0.45 -26.42 0.41
N ASP A 151 -1.01 -26.97 1.50
CA ASP A 151 -2.30 -27.66 1.49
C ASP A 151 -3.52 -26.72 1.50
N GLY A 152 -3.27 -25.40 1.51
CA GLY A 152 -4.29 -24.35 1.55
C GLY A 152 -4.77 -24.01 2.96
N SER A 153 -4.29 -24.70 3.99
CA SER A 153 -4.54 -24.30 5.37
C SER A 153 -3.71 -23.07 5.76
N ALA A 154 -4.13 -22.38 6.83
CA ALA A 154 -3.50 -21.15 7.27
C ALA A 154 -3.43 -21.09 8.81
N THR A 155 -2.28 -20.67 9.32
CA THR A 155 -2.03 -20.53 10.76
C THR A 155 -1.67 -19.08 11.10
N THR A 156 -2.40 -18.45 12.01
CA THR A 156 -2.03 -17.11 12.52
C THR A 156 -0.66 -17.17 13.20
N TYR A 157 0.26 -16.29 12.81
CA TYR A 157 1.60 -16.21 13.40
C TYR A 157 1.69 -15.09 14.44
N ARG A 158 1.53 -13.84 14.03
CA ARG A 158 1.63 -12.70 14.93
C ARG A 158 0.79 -11.51 14.51
N GLN A 159 0.44 -10.69 15.49
CA GLN A 159 -0.17 -9.37 15.31
C GLN A 159 0.82 -8.31 15.82
N MET A 160 0.96 -7.21 15.10
CA MET A 160 1.83 -6.09 15.46
C MET A 160 1.06 -4.78 15.36
N ASP A 161 1.21 -3.90 16.34
CA ASP A 161 0.84 -2.50 16.18
C ASP A 161 2.09 -1.71 15.76
N ILE A 162 1.94 -0.86 14.76
CA ILE A 162 3.02 -0.12 14.11
C ILE A 162 2.66 1.35 14.04
N THR A 163 3.60 2.21 14.43
CA THR A 163 3.57 3.63 14.06
C THR A 163 4.45 3.83 12.83
N ALA A 164 3.84 4.09 11.68
CA ALA A 164 4.50 4.37 10.42
C ALA A 164 4.62 5.88 10.20
N THR A 165 5.75 6.32 9.66
CA THR A 165 5.93 7.69 9.15
C THR A 165 5.96 7.64 7.63
N THR A 166 5.09 8.40 6.99
CA THR A 166 5.07 8.54 5.53
C THR A 166 5.42 9.97 5.12
N ALA A 167 5.94 10.11 3.91
CA ALA A 167 6.33 11.39 3.33
C ALA A 167 5.88 11.49 1.88
N MET A 168 5.42 12.69 1.49
CA MET A 168 5.09 13.01 0.11
C MET A 168 6.39 13.25 -0.68
N THR A 169 6.58 12.49 -1.75
CA THR A 169 7.69 12.63 -2.70
C THR A 169 7.21 13.23 -4.02
N ALA A 170 8.12 13.48 -4.96
CA ALA A 170 7.76 13.92 -6.31
C ALA A 170 6.86 12.92 -7.06
N VAL A 171 6.89 11.64 -6.66
CA VAL A 171 6.14 10.55 -7.28
C VAL A 171 5.01 10.01 -6.39
N GLY A 172 4.59 10.76 -5.37
CA GLY A 172 3.52 10.34 -4.43
C GLY A 172 4.03 9.97 -3.04
N TRP A 173 3.12 9.47 -2.20
CA TRP A 173 3.44 9.11 -0.82
C TRP A 173 4.30 7.84 -0.75
N ARG A 174 5.27 7.85 0.16
CA ARG A 174 6.20 6.72 0.43
C ARG A 174 6.38 6.52 1.94
N LEU A 175 6.73 5.31 2.34
CA LEU A 175 7.06 4.98 3.73
C LEU A 175 8.48 5.46 4.06
N ALA A 176 8.61 6.38 5.00
CA ALA A 176 9.88 6.98 5.40
C ALA A 176 10.51 6.29 6.62
N GLY A 177 9.70 5.62 7.44
CA GLY A 177 10.13 4.91 8.64
C GLY A 177 8.96 4.21 9.30
N PHE A 178 9.23 3.25 10.19
CA PHE A 178 8.21 2.67 11.04
C PHE A 178 8.82 2.16 12.35
N THR A 179 8.00 2.03 13.38
CA THR A 179 8.37 1.41 14.65
C THR A 179 7.27 0.44 15.05
N ILE A 180 7.65 -0.80 15.39
CA ILE A 180 6.73 -1.77 16.00
C ILE A 180 6.57 -1.36 17.46
N THR A 181 5.37 -0.94 17.86
CA THR A 181 5.05 -0.47 19.21
C THR A 181 4.55 -1.60 20.10
N SER A 182 3.90 -2.61 19.50
CA SER A 182 3.49 -3.84 20.18
C SER A 182 3.65 -5.03 19.23
N ALA A 183 3.89 -6.21 19.78
CA ALA A 183 3.88 -7.45 19.02
C ALA A 183 3.37 -8.61 19.89
N HIS A 184 2.42 -9.38 19.36
CA HIS A 184 1.85 -10.55 19.99
C HIS A 184 1.99 -11.74 19.06
N THR A 185 2.79 -12.72 19.46
CA THR A 185 2.88 -14.02 18.79
C THR A 185 1.86 -14.94 19.43
N LYS A 186 1.10 -15.68 18.61
CA LYS A 186 0.25 -16.74 19.17
C LYS A 186 1.15 -17.86 19.71
N PRO A 187 0.94 -18.36 20.94
CA PRO A 187 1.72 -19.46 21.50
C PRO A 187 1.58 -20.75 20.67
#